data_AF-A0A353K1Y9-F1
#
_entry.id   AF-A0A353K1Y9-F1
#
_cell.length_a   1.000
_cell.length_b   1.000
_cell.length_c   1.000
_cell.angle_alpha   90.00
_cell.angle_beta   90.00
_cell.angle_gamma   90.00
#
_symmetry.space_group_name_H-M   'P 1'
#
loop_
_entity.id
_entity.type
_entity.pdbx_description
1 polymer ?
#
loop_
_entity_poly.entity_id
_entity_poly.type
_entity_poly.pdbx_seq_one_letter_code
_entity_poly.pdbx_strand_id
1 'polypeptide(L)'
;MLVISLDDNLEYTISVANKLIKNNINADTYLEEGKVSKKLNYADKLGVTYVILIGSEERETNILTLKNMKTGEQFKLTIEDIIKKIR
;
A
#
# COMPACT_ATOMS: atom_id res chain seq x y z
N MET A 1 -4.77 6.98 1.43
CA MET A 1 -4.28 5.63 1.73
C MET A 1 -2.76 5.65 1.79
N LEU A 2 -2.13 4.69 2.46
CA LEU A 2 -0.66 4.64 2.58
C LEU A 2 -0.14 3.42 1.80
N VAL A 3 0.99 3.55 1.13
CA VAL A 3 1.67 2.50 0.38
C VAL A 3 3.04 2.28 1.01
N ILE A 4 3.34 1.04 1.38
CA ILE A 4 4.53 0.64 2.11
C ILE A 4 5.29 -0.39 1.29
N SER A 5 6.56 -0.10 1.01
CA SER A 5 7.50 -1.07 0.45
C SER A 5 8.17 -1.85 1.58
N LEU A 6 8.18 -3.18 1.45
CA LEU A 6 8.87 -4.13 2.33
C LEU A 6 10.31 -4.36 1.87
N ASP A 7 10.52 -4.40 0.57
CA ASP A 7 11.84 -4.40 -0.07
C ASP A 7 12.19 -2.99 -0.57
N ASP A 8 13.47 -2.74 -0.82
CA ASP A 8 14.03 -1.53 -1.47
C ASP A 8 13.55 -1.34 -2.94
N ASN A 9 12.42 -1.95 -3.30
CA ASN A 9 11.76 -1.84 -4.58
C ASN A 9 10.94 -0.53 -4.67
N LEU A 10 11.67 0.59 -4.72
CA LEU A 10 11.13 1.94 -4.91
C LEU A 10 10.35 2.09 -6.22
N GLU A 11 10.88 1.57 -7.33
CA GLU A 11 10.27 1.69 -8.66
C GLU A 11 8.85 1.13 -8.71
N TYR A 12 8.64 -0.08 -8.19
CA TYR A 12 7.33 -0.71 -8.21
C TYR A 12 6.34 0.03 -7.32
N THR A 13 6.81 0.52 -6.17
CA THR A 13 6.00 1.31 -5.24
C THR A 13 5.54 2.62 -5.87
N ILE A 14 6.45 3.34 -6.53
CA ILE A 14 6.14 4.58 -7.26
C ILE A 14 5.16 4.29 -8.41
N SER A 15 5.31 3.17 -9.11
CA SER A 15 4.41 2.74 -10.18
C SER A 15 2.99 2.48 -9.66
N VAL A 16 2.87 1.76 -8.54
CA VAL A 16 1.59 1.50 -7.87
C VAL A 16 0.95 2.80 -7.39
N ALA A 17 1.71 3.65 -6.70
CA ALA A 17 1.23 4.96 -6.24
C ALA A 17 0.76 5.83 -7.40
N ASN A 18 1.51 5.89 -8.51
CA ASN A 18 1.09 6.60 -9.72
C ASN A 18 -0.22 6.05 -10.29
N LYS A 19 -0.38 4.71 -10.36
CA LYS A 19 -1.64 4.11 -10.81
C LYS A 19 -2.82 4.50 -9.91
N LEU A 20 -2.62 4.52 -8.59
CA LEU A 20 -3.64 4.94 -7.63
C LEU A 20 -4.00 6.42 -7.82
N ILE A 21 -3.00 7.31 -7.86
CA ILE A 21 -3.17 8.75 -8.07
C ILE A 21 -3.88 9.03 -9.40
N LYS A 22 -3.49 8.35 -10.49
CA LYS A 22 -4.17 8.44 -11.80
C LYS A 22 -5.64 8.03 -11.74
N ASN A 23 -6.01 7.14 -10.83
CA ASN A 23 -7.38 6.70 -10.60
C ASN A 23 -8.13 7.56 -9.57
N ASN A 24 -7.66 8.78 -9.26
CA ASN A 24 -8.24 9.67 -8.26
C ASN A 24 -8.18 9.12 -6.82
N ILE A 25 -7.24 8.20 -6.55
CA ILE A 25 -7.04 7.64 -5.22
C ILE A 25 -5.81 8.30 -4.60
N ASN A 26 -6.00 9.07 -3.53
CA ASN A 26 -4.91 9.67 -2.78
C ASN A 26 -4.10 8.57 -2.08
N ALA A 27 -2.92 8.26 -2.60
CA ALA A 27 -2.00 7.27 -2.08
C ALA A 27 -0.65 7.93 -1.76
N ASP A 28 -0.25 7.88 -0.49
CA ASP A 28 1.05 8.36 0.00
C ASP A 28 2.02 7.18 0.11
N THR A 29 3.26 7.36 -0.32
CA THR A 29 4.30 6.32 -0.26
C THR A 29 5.21 6.51 0.94
N TYR A 30 5.27 5.50 1.82
CA TYR A 30 6.15 5.47 2.98
C TYR A 30 7.40 4.64 2.72
N LEU A 31 8.47 5.36 2.39
CA LEU A 31 9.75 4.83 1.93
C LEU A 31 10.82 4.81 3.03
N GLU A 32 10.49 5.24 4.24
CA GLU A 32 11.46 5.33 5.32
C GLU A 32 12.01 3.93 5.70
N GLU A 33 13.33 3.85 5.88
CA GLU A 33 14.00 2.62 6.32
C GLU A 33 13.58 2.29 7.76
N GLY A 34 12.87 1.18 7.94
CA GLY A 34 12.37 0.78 9.23
C GLY A 34 11.41 -0.39 9.16
N LYS A 35 11.24 -1.08 10.29
CA LYS A 35 10.30 -2.21 10.41
C LYS A 35 8.89 -1.78 10.00
N VAL A 36 8.17 -2.67 9.31
CA VAL A 36 6.76 -2.54 8.92
C VAL A 36 5.89 -2.02 10.06
N SER A 37 6.17 -2.45 11.30
CA SER A 37 5.48 -1.97 12.50
C SER A 37 5.51 -0.45 12.68
N LYS A 38 6.65 0.23 12.41
CA LYS A 38 6.73 1.71 12.48
C LYS A 38 5.86 2.35 11.40
N LYS A 39 5.92 1.81 10.18
CA LYS A 39 5.16 2.30 9.03
C LYS A 39 3.65 2.19 9.27
N LEU A 40 3.22 1.04 9.81
CA LEU A 40 1.84 0.83 10.25
C LEU A 40 1.44 1.83 11.35
N ASN A 41 2.30 2.03 12.35
CA ASN A 41 2.02 2.98 13.43
C ASN A 41 1.94 4.44 12.94
N TYR A 42 2.70 4.78 11.89
CA TYR A 42 2.63 6.08 11.23
C TYR A 42 1.31 6.24 10.44
N ALA A 43 0.90 5.21 9.70
CA ALA A 43 -0.41 5.18 9.04
C ALA A 43 -1.56 5.35 10.03
N ASP A 44 -1.48 4.66 11.17
CA ASP A 44 -2.46 4.76 12.24
C ASP A 44 -2.53 6.18 12.81
N LYS A 45 -1.37 6.78 13.12
CA LYS A 45 -1.25 8.17 13.57
C LYS A 45 -1.78 9.20 12.58
N LEU A 46 -1.58 8.98 11.28
CA LEU A 46 -2.14 9.81 10.22
C LEU A 46 -3.65 9.62 10.03
N GLY A 47 -4.27 8.64 10.71
CA GLY A 47 -5.68 8.31 10.54
C GLY A 47 -5.98 7.58 9.24
N VAL A 48 -4.98 6.91 8.65
CA VAL A 48 -5.15 6.23 7.37
C VAL A 48 -5.92 4.93 7.58
N THR A 49 -7.08 4.81 6.92
CA THR A 49 -7.93 3.61 7.03
C THR A 49 -7.34 2.41 6.29
N TYR A 50 -6.63 2.63 5.17
CA TYR A 50 -6.10 1.57 4.32
C TYR A 50 -4.61 1.73 4.07
N VAL A 51 -3.89 0.63 4.19
CA VAL A 51 -2.45 0.53 4.02
C VAL A 51 -2.15 -0.59 3.01
N ILE A 52 -1.42 -0.27 1.95
CA ILE A 52 -0.91 -1.25 1.00
C ILE A 52 0.50 -1.64 1.41
N LEU A 53 0.78 -2.94 1.44
CA LEU A 53 2.11 -3.51 1.60
C LEU A 53 2.56 -4.10 0.27
N ILE A 54 3.82 -3.84 -0.09
CA ILE A 54 4.44 -4.19 -1.35
C ILE A 54 5.80 -4.87 -1.08
N GLY A 55 5.84 -6.19 -1.19
CA GLY A 55 7.07 -6.98 -1.20
C GLY A 55 7.50 -7.43 -2.59
N SER A 56 8.62 -8.15 -2.65
CA SER A 56 9.12 -8.78 -3.88
C SER A 56 8.11 -9.78 -4.49
N GLU A 57 7.39 -10.54 -3.67
CA GLU A 57 6.35 -11.50 -4.11
C GLU A 57 5.16 -10.78 -4.78
N GLU A 58 4.76 -9.62 -4.25
CA GLU A 58 3.67 -8.80 -4.79
C GLU A 58 4.00 -8.15 -6.15
N ARG A 59 5.29 -7.93 -6.45
CA ARG A 59 5.75 -7.48 -7.78
C ARG A 59 5.61 -8.60 -8.82
N GLU A 60 5.99 -9.81 -8.44
CA GLU A 60 5.99 -10.95 -9.36
C GLU A 60 4.56 -11.39 -9.69
N THR A 61 3.68 -11.36 -8.68
CA THR A 61 2.28 -11.79 -8.79
C THR A 61 1.32 -10.68 -9.21
N ASN A 62 1.73 -9.40 -9.21
CA ASN A 62 0.87 -8.22 -9.34
C ASN A 62 -0.26 -8.12 -8.30
N ILE A 63 -0.20 -8.92 -7.24
CA ILE A 63 -1.17 -8.93 -6.14
C ILE A 63 -0.55 -8.10 -5.02
N LEU A 64 -1.24 -7.07 -4.55
CA LEU A 64 -0.81 -6.22 -3.44
C LEU A 64 -1.54 -6.59 -2.15
N THR A 65 -0.89 -6.41 -1.01
CA THR A 65 -1.55 -6.67 0.27
C THR A 65 -2.17 -5.39 0.81
N LEU A 66 -3.49 -5.26 0.71
CA LEU A 66 -4.28 -4.18 1.31
C LEU A 66 -4.68 -4.56 2.74
N LYS A 67 -4.09 -3.88 3.72
CA LYS A 67 -4.45 -3.96 5.13
C LYS A 67 -5.41 -2.82 5.51
N ASN A 68 -6.51 -3.18 6.16
CA ASN A 68 -7.43 -2.23 6.76
C ASN A 68 -7.04 -1.99 8.22
N MET A 69 -6.70 -0.76 8.55
CA MET A 69 -6.34 -0.38 9.92
C MET A 69 -7.57 -0.20 10.81
N LYS A 70 -8.76 0.01 10.24
CA LYS A 70 -10.01 0.06 11.03
C LYS A 70 -10.48 -1.31 11.48
N THR A 71 -10.37 -2.33 10.63
CA THR A 71 -10.86 -3.69 10.94
C THR A 71 -9.77 -4.68 11.30
N GLY A 72 -8.50 -4.35 11.01
CA GLY A 72 -7.36 -5.26 11.16
C GLY A 72 -7.25 -6.31 10.05
N GLU A 73 -8.21 -6.33 9.11
CA GLU A 73 -8.25 -7.30 8.02
C GLU A 73 -7.16 -7.04 6.97
N GLN A 74 -6.66 -8.12 6.38
CA GLN A 74 -5.65 -8.07 5.33
C GLN A 74 -6.20 -8.79 4.10
N PHE A 75 -6.23 -8.08 2.98
CA PHE A 75 -6.73 -8.57 1.70
C PHE A 75 -5.59 -8.56 0.70
N LYS A 76 -5.39 -9.67 0.00
CA LYS A 76 -4.47 -9.76 -1.13
C LYS A 76 -5.26 -9.51 -2.41
N LEU A 77 -5.08 -8.33 -3.00
CA LEU A 77 -5.86 -7.82 -4.12
C LEU A 77 -4.93 -7.23 -5.18
N THR A 78 -5.23 -7.39 -6.45
CA THR A 78 -4.43 -6.76 -7.51
C THR A 78 -4.59 -5.24 -7.46
N ILE A 79 -3.65 -4.51 -8.06
CA ILE A 79 -3.74 -3.05 -8.22
C ILE A 79 -5.11 -2.64 -8.78
N GLU A 80 -5.59 -3.38 -9.78
CA GLU A 80 -6.89 -3.13 -10.42
C GLU A 80 -8.07 -3.33 -9.47
N ASP A 81 -8.03 -4.40 -8.66
CA ASP A 81 -9.09 -4.69 -7.70
C ASP A 81 -9.10 -3.66 -6.56
N ILE A 82 -7.93 -3.25 -6.08
CA ILE A 82 -7.80 -2.15 -5.10
C ILE A 82 -8.36 -0.85 -5.67
N ILE A 83 -8.02 -0.53 -6.92
CA ILE A 83 -8.57 0.64 -7.59
C ILE A 83 -10.10 0.56 -7.65
N LYS A 84 -10.66 -0.61 -8.03
CA LYS A 84 -12.11 -0.84 -8.05
C LYS A 84 -12.77 -0.79 -6.67
N LYS A 85 -12.06 -1.21 -5.63
CA LYS A 85 -12.57 -1.27 -4.25
C LYS A 85 -12.67 0.13 -3.62
N ILE A 86 -11.76 1.03 -4.02
CA ILE A 86 -11.63 2.38 -3.46
C ILE A 86 -12.38 3.44 -4.30
N ARG A 87 -12.56 3.17 -5.59
CA ARG A 87 -13.37 3.99 -6.51
C ARG A 87 -14.86 3.85 -6.24
#